data_AF-A0A424IGI6-F1
#
_entry.id   AF-A0A424IGI6-F1
#
_cell.length_a   1.000
_cell.length_b   1.000
_cell.length_c   1.000
_cell.angle_alpha   90.00
_cell.angle_beta   90.00
_cell.angle_gamma   90.00
#
_symmetry.space_group_name_H-M   'P 1'
#
loop_
_entity.id
_entity.type
_entity.pdbx_description
1 polymer ?
#
loop_
_entity_poly.entity_id
_entity_poly.type
_entity_poly.pdbx_seq_one_letter_code
_entity_poly.pdbx_strand_id
1 'polypeptide(L)'
;MRTTLYALAAIAMTLPLFGENPAKAEAESPQFLNRRGTEHFFAGRIAESLKDWDRVVKMVPQQAPHHWQRGIALYYAGRFREGVAQFEIHQTVNGTDVENAVWHFICAVKAEGGSIKKAQKAMYPYAGDRRIPLKEVHALFKGDGSPKEVLAAATKNPADKISQRNHLCYAHLYLGLYHEALGDSEKTAHHMRKAAIDYKMDHYMGKVAQIHYGRLQKDSKEKRSD
;
A
#
# COMPACT_ATOMS: atom_id res chain seq x y z
N MET A 1 -1.98 -33.23 -77.89
CA MET A 1 -3.19 -33.03 -77.07
C MET A 1 -2.88 -33.56 -75.67
N ARG A 2 -2.65 -32.67 -74.69
CA ARG A 2 -3.60 -32.29 -73.60
C ARG A 2 -4.08 -33.54 -72.84
N THR A 3 -3.86 -33.71 -71.54
CA THR A 3 -4.27 -32.77 -70.47
C THR A 3 -3.52 -33.02 -69.16
N THR A 4 -3.04 -31.94 -68.54
CA THR A 4 -2.50 -31.87 -67.18
C THR A 4 -3.65 -31.90 -66.17
N LEU A 5 -3.64 -32.83 -65.20
CA LEU A 5 -4.62 -32.87 -64.11
C LEU A 5 -4.03 -32.13 -62.89
N TYR A 6 -4.67 -31.03 -62.49
CA TYR A 6 -4.33 -30.25 -61.30
C TYR A 6 -4.85 -30.96 -60.04
N ALA A 7 -3.96 -31.19 -59.08
CA ALA A 7 -4.32 -31.61 -57.72
C ALA A 7 -4.86 -30.41 -56.93
N LEU A 8 -6.12 -30.47 -56.52
CA LEU A 8 -6.74 -29.52 -55.58
C LEU A 8 -6.33 -29.92 -54.15
N ALA A 9 -5.36 -29.20 -53.59
CA ALA A 9 -5.08 -29.24 -52.16
C ALA A 9 -6.10 -28.36 -51.43
N ALA A 10 -7.05 -28.98 -50.73
CA ALA A 10 -7.95 -28.27 -49.83
C ALA A 10 -7.18 -27.86 -48.56
N ILE A 11 -6.79 -26.59 -48.47
CA ILE A 11 -6.28 -26.00 -47.24
C ILE A 11 -7.49 -25.71 -46.35
N ALA A 12 -7.75 -26.59 -45.39
CA ALA A 12 -8.65 -26.28 -44.29
C ALA A 12 -7.98 -25.25 -43.37
N MET A 13 -8.26 -23.96 -43.58
CA MET A 13 -7.97 -22.94 -42.57
C MET A 13 -8.95 -23.12 -41.40
N THR A 14 -8.53 -23.86 -40.38
CA THR A 14 -9.16 -23.79 -39.06
C THR A 14 -8.79 -22.45 -38.42
N LEU A 15 -9.66 -21.46 -38.57
CA LEU A 15 -9.67 -20.27 -37.72
C LEU A 15 -9.90 -20.72 -36.27
N PRO A 16 -9.07 -20.31 -35.30
CA PRO A 16 -9.39 -20.56 -33.90
C PRO A 16 -10.57 -19.67 -33.50
N LEU A 17 -11.76 -20.24 -33.43
CA LEU A 17 -12.89 -19.68 -32.69
C LEU A 17 -12.64 -19.86 -31.19
N PHE A 18 -11.65 -19.14 -30.65
CA PHE A 18 -11.62 -18.85 -29.21
C PHE A 18 -12.28 -17.50 -29.02
N GLY A 19 -13.61 -17.52 -28.92
CA GLY A 19 -14.39 -16.40 -28.45
C GLY A 19 -14.09 -16.18 -26.98
N GLU A 20 -13.15 -15.29 -26.66
CA GLU A 20 -13.13 -14.69 -25.34
C GLU A 20 -14.43 -13.90 -25.17
N ASN A 21 -15.25 -14.28 -24.20
CA ASN A 21 -16.45 -13.53 -23.87
C ASN A 21 -16.04 -12.09 -23.53
N PRO A 22 -16.47 -11.07 -24.29
CA PRO A 22 -16.03 -9.70 -24.09
C PRO A 22 -16.37 -9.19 -22.68
N ALA A 23 -17.48 -9.65 -22.09
CA ALA A 23 -17.82 -9.32 -20.70
C ALA A 23 -16.86 -9.96 -19.69
N LYS A 24 -16.33 -11.15 -19.98
CA LYS A 24 -15.29 -11.79 -19.15
C LYS A 24 -13.93 -11.10 -19.34
N ALA A 25 -13.58 -10.71 -20.56
CA ALA A 25 -12.35 -9.96 -20.84
C ALA A 25 -12.37 -8.59 -20.15
N GLU A 26 -13.50 -7.89 -20.15
CA GLU A 26 -13.69 -6.62 -19.44
C GLU A 26 -13.61 -6.79 -17.91
N ALA A 27 -14.28 -7.83 -17.37
CA ALA A 27 -14.24 -8.20 -15.95
C ALA A 27 -12.87 -8.74 -15.49
N GLU A 28 -11.92 -8.92 -16.39
CA GLU A 28 -10.54 -9.33 -16.09
C GLU A 28 -9.51 -8.33 -16.62
N SER A 29 -9.92 -7.15 -17.09
CA SER A 29 -9.01 -6.08 -17.50
C SER A 29 -8.14 -5.60 -16.33
N PRO A 30 -6.87 -5.20 -16.55
CA PRO A 30 -6.00 -4.70 -15.48
C PRO A 30 -6.62 -3.53 -14.69
N GLN A 31 -7.38 -2.65 -15.37
CA GLN A 31 -8.05 -1.51 -14.74
C GLN A 31 -9.18 -1.96 -13.82
N PHE A 32 -10.01 -2.93 -14.26
CA PHE A 32 -11.06 -3.49 -13.44
C PHE A 32 -10.49 -4.22 -12.22
N LEU A 33 -9.49 -5.08 -12.43
CA LEU A 33 -8.79 -5.78 -11.34
C LEU A 33 -8.17 -4.78 -10.35
N ASN A 34 -7.55 -3.71 -10.84
CA ASN A 34 -6.97 -2.69 -9.95
C ASN A 34 -8.03 -1.99 -9.09
N ARG A 35 -9.18 -1.64 -9.67
CA ARG A 35 -10.31 -1.03 -8.94
C ARG A 35 -10.89 -2.00 -7.91
N ARG A 36 -11.19 -3.23 -8.33
CA ARG A 36 -11.74 -4.26 -7.44
C ARG A 36 -10.76 -4.60 -6.31
N GLY A 37 -9.46 -4.66 -6.60
CA GLY A 37 -8.42 -4.82 -5.59
C GLY A 37 -8.40 -3.69 -4.56
N THR A 38 -8.67 -2.45 -4.98
CA THR A 38 -8.82 -1.29 -4.07
C THR A 38 -10.08 -1.41 -3.21
N GLU A 39 -11.20 -1.82 -3.78
CA GLU A 39 -12.45 -2.04 -3.04
C GLU A 39 -12.33 -3.17 -2.01
N HIS A 40 -11.67 -4.28 -2.38
CA HIS A 40 -11.31 -5.35 -1.47
C HIS A 40 -10.45 -4.83 -0.32
N PHE A 41 -9.41 -4.05 -0.62
CA PHE A 41 -8.54 -3.46 0.39
C PHE A 41 -9.31 -2.58 1.37
N PHE A 42 -10.13 -1.66 0.87
CA PHE A 42 -10.95 -0.76 1.70
C PHE A 42 -11.99 -1.49 2.55
N ALA A 43 -12.42 -2.68 2.13
CA ALA A 43 -13.28 -3.54 2.93
C ALA A 43 -12.52 -4.45 3.90
N GLY A 44 -11.20 -4.31 4.02
CA GLY A 44 -10.35 -5.16 4.86
C GLY A 44 -10.15 -6.58 4.33
N ARG A 45 -10.57 -6.87 3.09
CA ARG A 45 -10.38 -8.14 2.38
C ARG A 45 -9.00 -8.18 1.72
N ILE A 46 -7.98 -8.29 2.55
CA ILE A 46 -6.56 -8.12 2.15
C ILE A 46 -6.11 -9.21 1.17
N ALA A 47 -6.52 -10.47 1.37
CA ALA A 47 -6.11 -11.58 0.51
C ALA A 47 -6.68 -11.43 -0.91
N GLU A 48 -7.95 -11.05 -1.01
CA GLU A 48 -8.64 -10.81 -2.27
C GLU A 48 -8.06 -9.60 -3.01
N SER A 49 -7.71 -8.54 -2.27
CA SER A 49 -7.02 -7.38 -2.82
C SER A 49 -5.68 -7.76 -3.47
N LEU A 50 -4.85 -8.55 -2.75
CA LEU A 50 -3.58 -9.02 -3.28
C LEU A 50 -3.76 -9.94 -4.49
N LYS A 51 -4.77 -10.81 -4.49
CA LYS A 51 -5.05 -11.68 -5.65
C LYS A 51 -5.28 -10.87 -6.92
N ASP A 52 -6.05 -9.80 -6.83
CA ASP A 52 -6.32 -8.92 -7.97
C ASP A 52 -5.09 -8.14 -8.41
N TRP A 53 -4.38 -7.52 -7.47
CA TRP A 53 -3.18 -6.74 -7.78
C TRP A 53 -1.98 -7.59 -8.25
N ASP A 54 -1.81 -8.80 -7.73
CA ASP A 54 -0.83 -9.78 -8.23
C ASP A 54 -1.12 -10.13 -9.70
N ARG A 55 -2.40 -10.25 -10.06
CA ARG A 55 -2.81 -10.47 -11.44
C ARG A 55 -2.53 -9.25 -12.32
N VAL A 56 -2.78 -8.03 -11.85
CA VAL A 56 -2.44 -6.79 -12.57
C VAL A 56 -0.95 -6.76 -12.89
N VAL A 57 -0.09 -6.97 -11.90
CA VAL A 57 1.38 -6.98 -12.08
C VAL A 57 1.83 -8.08 -13.03
N LYS A 58 1.18 -9.26 -13.02
CA LYS A 58 1.47 -10.33 -13.98
C LYS A 58 1.05 -9.98 -15.41
N MET A 59 -0.08 -9.31 -15.58
CA MET A 59 -0.60 -8.90 -16.89
C MET A 59 0.18 -7.73 -17.49
N VAL A 60 0.60 -6.79 -16.65
CA VAL A 60 1.35 -5.59 -17.05
C VAL A 60 2.54 -5.40 -16.10
N PRO A 61 3.67 -6.12 -16.31
CA PRO A 61 4.84 -6.06 -15.42
C PRO A 61 5.39 -4.65 -15.21
N GLN A 62 5.25 -3.78 -16.21
CA GLN A 62 5.70 -2.38 -16.15
C GLN A 62 4.91 -1.53 -15.14
N GLN A 63 3.73 -1.99 -14.70
CA GLN A 63 2.96 -1.30 -13.64
C GLN A 63 3.46 -1.64 -12.24
N ALA A 64 4.28 -2.68 -12.05
CA ALA A 64 4.72 -3.11 -10.73
C ALA A 64 5.38 -1.99 -9.90
N PRO A 65 6.30 -1.16 -10.45
CA PRO A 65 6.86 -0.03 -9.71
C PRO A 65 5.82 1.02 -9.32
N HIS A 66 4.70 1.13 -10.04
CA HIS A 66 3.65 2.11 -9.74
C HIS A 66 2.60 1.58 -8.74
N HIS A 67 2.68 0.31 -8.34
CA HIS A 67 1.65 -0.37 -7.54
C HIS A 67 1.93 -0.35 -6.02
N TRP A 68 2.27 0.82 -5.46
CA TRP A 68 2.62 0.97 -4.04
C TRP A 68 1.54 0.47 -3.06
N GLN A 69 0.27 0.54 -3.45
CA GLN A 69 -0.88 0.03 -2.68
C GLN A 69 -0.75 -1.47 -2.38
N ARG A 70 -0.17 -2.23 -3.32
CA ARG A 70 0.13 -3.65 -3.15
C ARG A 70 1.13 -3.87 -2.02
N GLY A 71 2.12 -3.01 -1.86
CA GLY A 71 3.10 -3.06 -0.76
C GLY A 71 2.43 -2.93 0.60
N ILE A 72 1.45 -2.04 0.71
CA ILE A 72 0.65 -1.86 1.93
C ILE A 72 -0.20 -3.11 2.21
N ALA A 73 -0.83 -3.70 1.19
CA ALA A 73 -1.56 -4.94 1.37
C ALA A 73 -0.66 -6.12 1.76
N LEU A 74 0.57 -6.20 1.23
CA LEU A 74 1.56 -7.20 1.63
C LEU A 74 1.94 -7.07 3.11
N TYR A 75 2.08 -5.84 3.62
CA TYR A 75 2.25 -5.60 5.05
C TYR A 75 1.09 -6.20 5.88
N TYR A 76 -0.15 -5.90 5.49
CA TYR A 76 -1.32 -6.42 6.18
C TYR A 76 -1.50 -7.95 6.06
N ALA A 77 -0.94 -8.56 5.02
CA ALA A 77 -0.90 -10.01 4.85
C ALA A 77 0.26 -10.68 5.60
N GLY A 78 1.11 -9.92 6.30
CA GLY A 78 2.32 -10.45 6.96
C GLY A 78 3.44 -10.84 5.99
N ARG A 79 3.30 -10.52 4.69
CA ARG A 79 4.27 -10.82 3.62
C ARG A 79 5.35 -9.75 3.57
N PHE A 80 6.04 -9.53 4.69
CA PHE A 80 6.92 -8.37 4.89
C PHE A 80 8.10 -8.29 3.92
N ARG A 81 8.75 -9.42 3.62
CA ARG A 81 9.86 -9.46 2.64
C ARG A 81 9.42 -9.00 1.25
N GLU A 82 8.23 -9.42 0.82
CA GLU A 82 7.66 -8.98 -0.46
C GLU A 82 7.23 -7.52 -0.41
N GLY A 83 6.74 -7.05 0.74
CA GLY A 83 6.47 -5.64 0.98
C GLY A 83 7.72 -4.77 0.84
N VAL A 84 8.85 -5.19 1.43
CA VAL A 84 10.17 -4.54 1.24
C VAL A 84 10.49 -4.43 -0.25
N ALA A 85 10.49 -5.56 -0.97
CA ALA A 85 10.81 -5.59 -2.41
C ALA A 85 9.87 -4.70 -3.23
N GLN A 86 8.58 -4.66 -2.90
CA GLN A 86 7.59 -3.81 -3.57
C GLN A 86 7.87 -2.31 -3.40
N PHE A 87 8.34 -1.88 -2.22
CA PHE A 87 8.68 -0.49 -1.96
C PHE A 87 10.07 -0.10 -2.50
N GLU A 88 11.00 -1.07 -2.59
CA GLU A 88 12.27 -0.88 -3.30
C GLU A 88 12.04 -0.60 -4.79
N ILE A 89 11.16 -1.36 -5.46
CA ILE A 89 10.84 -1.06 -6.87
C ILE A 89 10.05 0.24 -7.01
N HIS A 90 9.16 0.57 -6.05
CA HIS A 90 8.42 1.84 -6.10
C HIS A 90 9.33 3.06 -5.96
N GLN A 91 10.37 2.96 -5.13
CA GLN A 91 11.37 4.02 -4.96
C GLN A 91 12.00 4.45 -6.31
N THR A 92 12.10 3.54 -7.29
CA THR A 92 12.69 3.85 -8.60
C THR A 92 11.86 4.80 -9.47
N VAL A 93 10.54 4.89 -9.23
CA VAL A 93 9.63 5.76 -9.98
C VAL A 93 9.10 6.94 -9.16
N ASN A 94 9.22 6.88 -7.84
CA ASN A 94 8.77 7.93 -6.93
C ASN A 94 9.73 8.08 -5.74
N GLY A 95 10.87 8.72 -5.97
CA GLY A 95 11.92 8.82 -4.96
C GLY A 95 11.68 9.85 -3.85
N THR A 96 10.65 10.70 -3.98
CA THR A 96 10.34 11.79 -3.04
C THR A 96 9.31 11.42 -1.98
N ASP A 97 8.63 10.29 -2.14
CA ASP A 97 7.52 9.90 -1.27
C ASP A 97 8.01 9.36 0.08
N VAL A 98 7.72 10.13 1.14
CA VAL A 98 8.02 9.71 2.51
C VAL A 98 7.19 8.49 2.91
N GLU A 99 5.98 8.35 2.39
CA GLU A 99 5.12 7.20 2.71
C GLU A 99 5.79 5.90 2.24
N ASN A 100 6.35 5.87 1.02
CA ASN A 100 7.17 4.76 0.53
C ASN A 100 8.30 4.40 1.50
N ALA A 101 9.08 5.39 1.95
CA ALA A 101 10.20 5.15 2.87
C ALA A 101 9.72 4.60 4.23
N VAL A 102 8.60 5.10 4.75
CA VAL A 102 8.01 4.63 6.01
C VAL A 102 7.43 3.22 5.88
N TRP A 103 6.69 2.92 4.81
CA TRP A 103 6.15 1.58 4.60
C TRP A 103 7.25 0.55 4.35
N HIS A 104 8.29 0.91 3.59
CA HIS A 104 9.51 0.11 3.47
C HIS A 104 10.13 -0.16 4.85
N PHE A 105 10.28 0.87 5.68
CA PHE A 105 10.83 0.76 7.03
C PHE A 105 10.04 -0.25 7.89
N ILE A 106 8.71 -0.12 7.99
CA ILE A 106 7.94 -0.98 8.89
C ILE A 106 7.85 -2.43 8.38
N CYS A 107 7.85 -2.64 7.06
CA CYS A 107 8.04 -3.97 6.48
C CYS A 107 9.42 -4.55 6.86
N ALA A 108 10.49 -3.75 6.72
CA ALA A 108 11.84 -4.19 7.06
C ALA A 108 12.02 -4.50 8.55
N VAL A 109 11.34 -3.79 9.45
CA VAL A 109 11.34 -4.09 10.88
C VAL A 109 10.65 -5.41 11.19
N LYS A 110 9.50 -5.69 10.57
CA LYS A 110 8.73 -6.92 10.82
C LYS A 110 9.22 -8.14 10.04
N ALA A 111 10.04 -7.96 9.01
CA ALA A 111 10.67 -9.05 8.29
C ALA A 111 11.63 -9.84 9.20
N GLU A 112 11.86 -11.12 8.88
CA GLU A 112 12.78 -11.97 9.63
C GLU A 112 14.19 -11.35 9.71
N GLY A 113 14.72 -11.24 10.93
CA GLY A 113 16.02 -10.60 11.20
C GLY A 113 16.01 -9.07 11.13
N GLY A 114 14.83 -8.46 10.95
CA GLY A 114 14.60 -7.03 10.96
C GLY A 114 14.85 -6.38 12.33
N SER A 115 15.17 -5.08 12.31
CA SER A 115 15.23 -4.25 13.52
C SER A 115 15.10 -2.77 13.17
N ILE A 116 14.69 -1.96 14.15
CA ILE A 116 14.62 -0.50 14.02
C ILE A 116 15.94 0.08 13.52
N LYS A 117 17.06 -0.28 14.17
CA LYS A 117 18.38 0.24 13.80
C LYS A 117 18.78 -0.11 12.36
N LYS A 118 18.46 -1.32 11.89
CA LYS A 118 18.71 -1.72 10.50
C LYS A 118 17.83 -0.93 9.53
N ALA A 119 16.55 -0.80 9.84
CA ALA A 119 15.59 -0.06 9.01
C ALA A 119 15.93 1.45 8.95
N GLN A 120 16.32 2.08 10.06
CA GLN A 120 16.80 3.47 10.13
C GLN A 120 18.01 3.67 9.21
N LYS A 121 18.99 2.76 9.26
CA LYS A 121 20.18 2.83 8.40
C LYS A 121 19.83 2.69 6.92
N ALA A 122 18.90 1.80 6.58
CA ALA A 122 18.45 1.54 5.21
C ALA A 122 17.44 2.57 4.67
N MET A 123 16.87 3.43 5.52
CA MET A 123 15.86 4.39 5.12
C MET A 123 16.42 5.39 4.11
N TYR A 124 15.71 5.54 2.98
CA TYR A 124 16.07 6.46 1.90
C TYR A 124 16.16 7.91 2.40
N PRO A 125 17.08 8.73 1.85
CA PRO A 125 17.20 10.14 2.20
C PRO A 125 15.91 10.91 1.94
N TYR A 126 15.66 11.95 2.74
CA TYR A 126 14.56 12.86 2.48
C TYR A 126 14.81 13.65 1.19
N ALA A 127 13.79 13.69 0.32
CA ALA A 127 13.88 14.31 -1.00
C ALA A 127 12.77 15.34 -1.27
N GLY A 128 12.28 16.03 -0.23
CA GLY A 128 11.48 17.25 -0.40
C GLY A 128 9.97 17.07 -0.49
N ASP A 129 9.40 16.03 0.15
CA ASP A 129 7.95 15.86 0.26
C ASP A 129 7.29 17.08 0.93
N ARG A 130 6.40 17.75 0.20
CA ARG A 130 5.76 19.00 0.64
C ARG A 130 4.55 18.78 1.54
N ARG A 131 4.05 17.55 1.66
CA ARG A 131 2.88 17.25 2.48
C ARG A 131 3.23 17.39 3.96
N ILE A 132 2.34 17.99 4.73
CA ILE A 132 2.52 18.17 6.18
C ILE A 132 1.86 16.99 6.92
N PRO A 133 2.52 16.34 7.90
CA PRO A 133 3.85 16.63 8.46
C PRO A 133 4.93 15.64 7.96
N LEU A 134 5.01 15.34 6.66
CA LEU A 134 5.83 14.22 6.17
C LEU A 134 7.33 14.46 6.30
N LYS A 135 7.80 15.71 6.31
CA LYS A 135 9.19 16.02 6.65
C LYS A 135 9.54 15.54 8.07
N GLU A 136 8.71 15.87 9.05
CA GLU A 136 8.92 15.50 10.44
C GLU A 136 8.71 14.00 10.67
N VAL A 137 7.76 13.38 9.94
CA VAL A 137 7.59 11.93 9.93
C VAL A 137 8.85 11.24 9.42
N HIS A 138 9.44 11.72 8.32
CA HIS A 138 10.69 11.16 7.82
C HIS A 138 11.80 11.24 8.87
N ALA A 139 12.00 12.41 9.49
CA ALA A 139 13.00 12.60 10.54
C ALA A 139 12.77 11.67 11.75
N LEU A 140 11.52 11.51 12.20
CA LEU A 140 11.15 10.58 13.27
C LEU A 140 11.59 9.15 12.95
N PHE A 141 11.24 8.65 11.76
CA PHE A 141 11.58 7.29 11.35
C PHE A 141 13.08 7.12 11.08
N LYS A 142 13.79 8.19 10.68
CA LYS A 142 15.25 8.16 10.49
C LYS A 142 16.01 8.10 11.81
N GLY A 143 15.39 8.56 12.91
CA GLY A 143 15.99 8.65 14.24
C GLY A 143 16.47 10.05 14.61
N ASP A 144 16.18 11.06 13.78
CA ASP A 144 16.64 12.44 13.91
C ASP A 144 15.51 13.39 14.35
N GLY A 145 14.35 12.85 14.74
CA GLY A 145 13.16 13.63 15.11
C GLY A 145 12.34 12.98 16.21
N SER A 146 11.25 13.64 16.59
CA SER A 146 10.42 13.27 17.74
C SER A 146 8.92 13.31 17.44
N PRO A 147 8.09 12.54 18.19
CA PRO A 147 6.64 12.64 18.09
C PRO A 147 6.08 14.04 18.31
N LYS A 148 6.74 14.83 19.16
CA LYS A 148 6.36 16.21 19.47
C LYS A 148 6.48 17.11 18.23
N GLU A 149 7.55 16.97 17.46
CA GLU A 149 7.76 17.76 16.24
C GLU A 149 6.75 17.42 15.16
N VAL A 150 6.42 16.13 14.98
CA VAL A 150 5.37 15.67 14.06
C VAL A 150 4.03 16.33 14.38
N LEU A 151 3.63 16.33 15.65
CA LEU A 151 2.38 16.96 16.08
C LEU A 151 2.42 18.49 15.94
N ALA A 152 3.53 19.13 16.32
CA ALA A 152 3.68 20.58 16.21
C ALA A 152 3.55 21.05 14.75
N ALA A 153 4.16 20.34 13.81
CA ALA A 153 4.04 20.62 12.38
C ALA A 153 2.59 20.48 11.90
N ALA A 154 1.89 19.42 12.31
CA ALA A 154 0.50 19.18 11.93
C ALA A 154 -0.47 20.26 12.45
N THR A 155 -0.15 20.93 13.56
CA THR A 155 -1.00 21.97 14.18
C THR A 155 -0.63 23.40 13.80
N LYS A 156 0.45 23.63 13.04
CA LYS A 156 1.06 24.97 12.88
C LYS A 156 0.14 26.04 12.27
N ASN A 157 -0.81 25.68 11.40
CA ASN A 157 -1.76 26.62 10.81
C ASN A 157 -3.21 26.17 11.00
N PRO A 158 -3.86 26.53 12.13
CA PRO A 158 -5.21 26.09 12.46
C PRO A 158 -6.32 26.82 11.68
N ALA A 159 -6.01 27.82 10.86
CA ALA A 159 -7.02 28.64 10.20
C ALA A 159 -7.87 27.84 9.19
N ASP A 160 -7.26 26.86 8.51
CA ASP A 160 -7.98 25.89 7.68
C ASP A 160 -8.17 24.57 8.45
N LYS A 161 -9.38 24.39 8.97
CA LYS A 161 -9.77 23.20 9.74
C LYS A 161 -9.73 21.91 8.91
N ILE A 162 -9.97 21.96 7.60
CA ILE A 162 -9.96 20.77 6.74
C ILE A 162 -8.52 20.33 6.53
N SER A 163 -7.63 21.25 6.15
CA SER A 163 -6.20 20.94 6.00
C SER A 163 -5.60 20.50 7.33
N GLN A 164 -5.91 21.18 8.43
CA GLN A 164 -5.43 20.79 9.76
C GLN A 164 -5.89 19.38 10.15
N ARG A 165 -7.17 19.02 9.92
CA ARG A 165 -7.66 17.65 10.14
C ARG A 165 -6.85 16.64 9.33
N ASN A 166 -6.57 16.92 8.06
CA ASN A 166 -5.79 16.02 7.20
C ASN A 166 -4.34 15.86 7.70
N HIS A 167 -3.69 16.96 8.12
CA HIS A 167 -2.35 16.90 8.70
C HIS A 167 -2.33 16.07 9.98
N LEU A 168 -3.34 16.23 10.85
CA LEU A 168 -3.47 15.44 12.07
C LEU A 168 -3.79 13.96 11.79
N CYS A 169 -4.55 13.66 10.74
CA CYS A 169 -4.76 12.29 10.27
C CYS A 169 -3.42 11.63 9.90
N TYR A 170 -2.61 12.31 9.07
CA TYR A 170 -1.27 11.83 8.71
C TYR A 170 -0.34 11.70 9.91
N ALA A 171 -0.29 12.72 10.78
CA ALA A 171 0.51 12.69 12.00
C ALA A 171 0.20 11.47 12.85
N HIS A 172 -1.08 11.27 13.16
CA HIS A 172 -1.52 10.18 14.01
C HIS A 172 -1.38 8.81 13.33
N LEU A 173 -1.57 8.70 12.01
CA LEU A 173 -1.30 7.45 11.29
C LEU A 173 0.16 7.05 11.44
N TYR A 174 1.10 7.94 11.13
CA TYR A 174 2.52 7.60 11.14
C TYR A 174 3.10 7.45 12.55
N LEU A 175 2.58 8.18 13.53
CA LEU A 175 2.92 7.95 14.95
C LEU A 175 2.45 6.57 15.43
N GLY A 176 1.26 6.13 15.03
CA GLY A 176 0.78 4.80 15.39
C GLY A 176 1.63 3.69 14.76
N LEU A 177 2.02 3.83 13.49
CA LEU A 177 2.93 2.88 12.82
C LEU A 177 4.33 2.90 13.44
N TYR A 178 4.83 4.07 13.84
CA TYR A 178 6.11 4.20 14.53
C TYR A 178 6.09 3.45 15.88
N HIS A 179 5.07 3.69 16.70
CA HIS A 179 4.92 2.99 17.97
C HIS A 179 4.67 1.49 17.79
N GLU A 180 4.01 1.08 16.70
CA GLU A 180 3.85 -0.34 16.37
C GLU A 180 5.21 -0.99 16.10
N ALA A 181 6.08 -0.32 15.35
CA ALA A 181 7.42 -0.80 15.08
C ALA A 181 8.29 -0.89 16.35
N LEU A 182 8.01 -0.06 17.37
CA LEU A 182 8.65 -0.11 18.69
C LEU A 182 8.02 -1.15 19.64
N GLY A 183 6.90 -1.78 19.27
CA GLY A 183 6.16 -2.70 20.13
C GLY A 183 5.31 -2.02 21.22
N ASP A 184 5.13 -0.70 21.17
CA ASP A 184 4.34 0.07 22.14
C ASP A 184 2.86 0.03 21.77
N SER A 185 2.20 -1.07 22.17
CA SER A 185 0.80 -1.36 21.80
C SER A 185 -0.20 -0.30 22.30
N GLU A 186 0.06 0.31 23.45
CA GLU A 186 -0.79 1.35 24.03
C GLU A 186 -0.77 2.61 23.15
N LYS A 187 0.43 3.10 22.83
CA LYS A 187 0.56 4.28 21.96
C LYS A 187 0.11 4.00 20.53
N THR A 188 0.34 2.79 20.01
CA THR A 188 -0.21 2.37 18.72
C THR A 188 -1.72 2.52 18.69
N ALA A 189 -2.43 1.96 19.68
CA ALA A 189 -3.88 2.05 19.77
C ALA A 189 -4.36 3.50 19.91
N HIS A 190 -3.70 4.30 20.75
CA HIS A 190 -4.02 5.71 20.94
C HIS A 190 -3.95 6.50 19.62
N HIS A 191 -2.82 6.42 18.93
CA HIS A 191 -2.59 7.18 17.70
C HIS A 191 -3.47 6.66 16.55
N MET A 192 -3.66 5.34 16.42
CA MET A 192 -4.53 4.77 15.40
C MET A 192 -5.99 5.15 15.57
N ARG A 193 -6.50 5.18 16.81
CA ARG A 193 -7.86 5.66 17.10
C ARG A 193 -8.03 7.10 16.62
N LYS A 194 -7.08 7.98 16.96
CA LYS A 194 -7.12 9.39 16.57
C LYS A 194 -7.13 9.57 15.05
N ALA A 195 -6.27 8.85 14.32
CA ALA A 195 -6.22 8.91 12.87
C ALA A 195 -7.51 8.39 12.21
N ALA A 196 -8.05 7.28 12.72
CA ALA A 196 -9.19 6.59 12.14
C ALA A 196 -10.55 7.24 12.44
N ILE A 197 -10.68 7.88 13.62
CA ILE A 197 -11.94 8.42 14.14
C ILE A 197 -11.86 9.94 14.26
N ASP A 198 -11.06 10.44 15.20
CA ASP A 198 -11.09 11.85 15.61
C ASP A 198 -10.68 12.80 14.45
N TYR A 199 -9.70 12.39 13.64
CA TYR A 199 -9.20 13.13 12.48
C TYR A 199 -9.44 12.39 11.16
N LYS A 200 -10.53 11.62 11.09
CA LYS A 200 -10.91 10.84 9.90
C LYS A 200 -10.85 11.68 8.62
N MET A 201 -10.12 11.17 7.62
CA MET A 201 -9.99 11.76 6.30
C MET A 201 -10.55 10.80 5.24
N ASP A 202 -11.29 11.32 4.26
CA ASP A 202 -11.75 10.55 3.10
C ASP A 202 -10.70 10.57 1.98
N HIS A 203 -9.56 9.96 2.29
CA HIS A 203 -8.39 9.81 1.44
C HIS A 203 -7.84 8.40 1.66
N TYR A 204 -7.02 7.89 0.74
CA TYR A 204 -6.47 6.54 0.81
C TYR A 204 -5.83 6.24 2.17
N MET A 205 -4.94 7.10 2.66
CA MET A 205 -4.31 6.89 3.98
C MET A 205 -5.26 7.03 5.17
N GLY A 206 -6.35 7.79 5.03
CA GLY A 206 -7.42 7.80 6.03
C GLY A 206 -8.16 6.46 6.08
N LYS A 207 -8.37 5.79 4.94
CA LYS A 207 -8.89 4.42 4.89
C LYS A 207 -7.89 3.42 5.47
N VAL A 208 -6.60 3.58 5.19
CA VAL A 208 -5.55 2.75 5.79
C VAL A 208 -5.58 2.84 7.31
N ALA A 209 -5.69 4.05 7.88
CA ALA A 209 -5.83 4.23 9.33
C ALA A 209 -7.05 3.49 9.90
N GLN A 210 -8.19 3.53 9.20
CA GLN A 210 -9.41 2.82 9.60
C GLN A 210 -9.27 1.30 9.57
N ILE A 211 -8.66 0.76 8.51
CA ILE A 211 -8.37 -0.68 8.40
C ILE A 211 -7.44 -1.10 9.54
N HIS A 212 -6.38 -0.34 9.78
CA HIS A 212 -5.41 -0.63 10.83
C HIS A 212 -6.06 -0.65 12.21
N TYR A 213 -6.80 0.40 12.55
CA TYR A 213 -7.52 0.49 13.82
C TYR A 213 -8.56 -0.63 13.97
N GLY A 214 -9.28 -0.95 12.91
CA GLY A 214 -10.26 -2.05 12.90
C GLY A 214 -9.63 -3.42 13.21
N ARG A 215 -8.39 -3.67 12.76
CA ARG A 215 -7.63 -4.88 13.10
C ARG A 215 -7.22 -4.91 14.56
N LEU A 216 -6.63 -3.83 15.07
CA LEU A 216 -6.25 -3.73 16.49
C LEU A 216 -7.43 -4.02 17.43
N GLN A 217 -8.63 -3.59 17.05
CA GLN A 217 -9.84 -3.85 17.81
C GLN A 217 -10.33 -5.31 17.76
N LYS A 218 -10.07 -6.02 16.66
CA LYS A 218 -10.37 -7.46 16.56
C LYS A 218 -9.38 -8.27 17.40
N ASP A 219 -8.08 -8.02 17.23
CA ASP A 219 -7.02 -8.70 17.97
C ASP A 219 -7.18 -8.51 19.49
N SER A 220 -7.61 -7.32 19.92
CA SER A 220 -7.88 -7.02 21.35
C SER A 220 -9.13 -7.70 21.89
N LYS A 221 -10.10 -8.06 21.04
CA LYS A 221 -11.29 -8.84 21.44
C LYS A 221 -10.94 -10.31 21.56
N GLU A 222 -10.21 -10.85 20.60
CA GLU A 222 -9.76 -12.26 20.59
C GLU A 222 -8.89 -12.56 21.82
N LYS A 223 -7.94 -11.69 22.17
CA LYS A 223 -7.12 -11.84 23.39
C LYS A 223 -7.88 -11.77 24.71
N ARG A 224 -9.13 -11.27 24.71
CA ARG A 224 -9.98 -11.21 25.91
C ARG A 224 -10.96 -12.38 25.99
N SER A 225 -11.10 -13.16 24.91
CA SER A 225 -11.95 -14.35 24.86
C SER A 225 -11.20 -15.66 25.10
N ASP A 226 -9.87 -15.62 25.09
CA ASP A 226 -8.96 -16.70 25.49
C ASP A 226 -8.63 -16.62 26.99
#